data_AF-A0AAW1TKM1-F1
#
_entry.id   AF-A0AAW1TKM1-F1
#
_cell.length_a   1.000
_cell.length_b   1.000
_cell.length_c   1.000
_cell.angle_alpha   90.00
_cell.angle_beta   90.00
_cell.angle_gamma   90.00
#
_symmetry.space_group_name_H-M   'P 1'
#
loop_
_entity.id
_entity.type
_entity.pdbx_description
1 polymer ?
#
loop_
_entity_poly.entity_id
_entity_poly.type
_entity_poly.pdbx_seq_one_letter_code
_entity_poly.pdbx_strand_id
1 'polypeptide(L)'
;MTVQHGADTALGKRVYAVPARLAASFAGERRLLEQWVQEARRHGVASHKVVSWVRRKIGPDIIVWRCRSDGSRGCATPCVLCHRQLCKFDLRVHCSLNSQQWFSGRLTDGDAPPPVLTSGQRRQWQAFREHAATLPVTN
;
A
#
# COMPACT_ATOMS: atom_id res chain seq x y z
N MET A 1 -9.80 13.57 8.35
CA MET A 1 -9.28 12.28 7.87
C MET A 1 -8.66 11.57 9.06
N THR A 2 -9.27 10.52 9.59
CA THR A 2 -8.77 9.84 10.79
C THR A 2 -7.90 8.66 10.36
N VAL A 3 -6.60 8.89 10.22
CA VAL A 3 -5.62 7.80 10.32
C VAL A 3 -5.74 7.32 11.77
N GLN A 4 -6.22 6.10 11.97
CA GLN A 4 -6.21 5.54 13.33
C GLN A 4 -4.76 5.24 13.67
N HIS A 5 -4.18 6.09 14.51
CA HIS A 5 -2.96 5.79 15.23
C HIS A 5 -3.29 4.71 16.25
N GLY A 6 -3.23 3.44 15.82
CA GLY A 6 -3.23 2.32 16.74
C GLY A 6 -1.85 2.30 17.40
N ALA A 7 -1.73 2.94 18.56
CA ALA A 7 -0.61 2.66 19.43
C ALA A 7 -0.83 1.24 19.98
N ASP A 8 -0.20 0.24 19.37
CA ASP A 8 0.02 -1.02 20.05
C ASP A 8 1.19 -0.77 21.02
N THR A 9 0.82 -0.28 22.20
CA THR A 9 1.69 0.34 23.22
C THR A 9 2.64 -0.64 23.91
N ALA A 10 2.82 -1.85 23.38
CA ALA A 10 3.74 -2.85 23.93
C ALA A 10 5.17 -2.76 23.39
N LEU A 11 5.41 -2.08 22.24
CA LEU A 11 6.71 -2.15 21.54
C LEU A 11 7.28 -0.82 21.02
N GLY A 12 6.67 0.33 21.34
CA GLY A 12 7.12 1.64 20.82
C GLY A 12 7.02 1.78 19.29
N LYS A 13 6.32 0.87 18.61
CA LYS A 13 6.15 0.84 17.16
C LYS A 13 4.94 1.67 16.76
N ARG A 14 5.14 2.69 15.92
CA ARG A 14 4.04 3.42 15.28
C ARG A 14 3.45 2.57 14.17
N VAL A 15 2.29 1.98 14.43
CA VAL A 15 1.54 1.18 13.47
C VAL A 15 0.56 2.10 12.73
N TYR A 16 0.72 2.19 11.41
CA TYR A 16 -0.23 2.90 10.55
C TYR A 16 -1.26 1.89 10.04
N ALA A 17 -2.51 2.04 10.49
CA ALA A 17 -3.65 1.31 9.99
C ALA A 17 -4.31 2.09 8.85
N VAL A 18 -4.34 1.51 7.66
CA VAL A 18 -5.03 2.10 6.50
C VAL A 18 -6.39 1.41 6.32
N PRO A 19 -7.52 2.03 6.74
CA PRO A 19 -8.83 1.40 6.61
C PRO A 19 -9.27 1.32 5.15
N ALA A 20 -9.64 0.11 4.71
CA ALA A 20 -9.95 -0.17 3.31
C ALA A 20 -11.17 0.55 2.72
N ARG A 21 -12.04 1.21 3.51
CA ARG A 21 -13.09 2.09 2.96
C ARG A 21 -12.50 3.29 2.21
N LEU A 22 -11.26 3.67 2.51
CA LEU A 22 -10.45 4.62 1.75
C LEU A 22 -9.57 3.95 0.67
N ALA A 23 -9.47 2.62 0.67
CA ALA A 23 -8.68 1.82 -0.29
C ALA A 23 -9.53 1.26 -1.47
N ALA A 24 -10.85 1.45 -1.46
CA ALA A 24 -11.74 1.06 -2.56
C ALA A 24 -11.41 1.79 -3.89
N SER A 25 -10.67 2.90 -3.80
CA SER A 25 -10.02 3.57 -4.93
C SER A 25 -8.51 3.56 -4.67
N PHE A 26 -7.80 2.53 -5.15
CA PHE A 26 -6.38 2.57 -5.57
C PHE A 26 -5.27 3.15 -4.66
N ALA A 27 -5.51 3.63 -3.44
CA ALA A 27 -4.61 4.65 -2.91
C ALA A 27 -4.53 4.76 -1.38
N GLY A 28 -4.94 3.77 -0.58
CA GLY A 28 -4.80 3.91 0.88
C GLY A 28 -3.33 4.06 1.32
N GLU A 29 -2.51 3.08 0.94
CA GLU A 29 -1.09 2.99 1.29
C GLU A 29 -0.27 4.00 0.49
N ARG A 30 -0.57 4.15 -0.80
CA ARG A 30 0.12 5.11 -1.67
C ARG A 30 -0.13 6.55 -1.23
N ARG A 31 -1.37 6.93 -0.88
CA ARG A 31 -1.69 8.27 -0.41
C ARG A 31 -1.02 8.57 0.92
N LEU A 32 -0.95 7.59 1.82
CA LEU A 32 -0.19 7.73 3.07
C LEU A 32 1.28 8.05 2.78
N LEU A 33 1.93 7.28 1.91
CA LEU A 33 3.33 7.52 1.55
C LEU A 33 3.51 8.85 0.80
N GLU A 34 2.59 9.22 -0.09
CA GLU A 34 2.59 10.51 -0.78
C GLU A 34 2.45 11.68 0.19
N GLN A 35 1.61 11.58 1.21
CA GLN A 35 1.50 12.59 2.28
C GLN A 35 2.84 12.77 3.00
N TRP A 36 3.52 11.68 3.35
CA TRP A 36 4.84 11.76 3.98
C TRP A 36 5.92 12.30 3.03
N VAL A 37 5.85 11.99 1.73
CA VAL A 37 6.74 12.57 0.72
C VAL A 37 6.50 14.08 0.59
N GLN A 38 5.25 14.53 0.58
CA GLN A 38 4.91 15.95 0.57
C GLN A 38 5.41 16.65 1.83
N GLU A 39 5.27 16.01 2.99
CA GLU A 39 5.79 16.54 4.25
C GLU A 39 7.32 16.65 4.25
N ALA A 40 8.03 15.63 3.72
CA ALA A 40 9.48 15.70 3.55
C ALA A 40 9.90 16.90 2.68
N ARG A 41 9.16 17.15 1.59
CA ARG A 41 9.41 18.30 0.71
C ARG A 41 9.19 19.64 1.43
N ARG A 42 8.12 19.75 2.24
CA ARG A 42 7.87 20.95 3.07
C ARG A 42 8.99 21.21 4.06
N HIS A 43 9.63 20.16 4.56
CA HIS A 43 10.82 20.24 5.42
C HIS A 43 12.14 20.45 4.67
N GLY A 44 12.13 20.71 3.36
CA GLY A 44 13.34 20.94 2.58
C GLY A 44 14.22 19.70 2.38
N VAL A 45 13.66 18.50 2.54
CA VAL A 45 14.41 17.25 2.37
C VAL A 45 14.74 17.05 0.89
N ALA A 46 16.03 16.96 0.56
CA ALA A 46 16.50 16.65 -0.79
C ALA A 46 15.91 15.33 -1.30
N SER A 47 15.57 15.25 -2.60
CA SER A 47 14.87 14.12 -3.21
C SER A 47 15.47 12.74 -2.89
N HIS A 48 16.80 12.63 -2.90
CA HIS A 48 17.52 11.38 -2.61
C HIS A 48 17.46 10.97 -1.12
N LYS A 49 17.13 11.89 -0.21
CA LYS A 49 16.94 11.62 1.24
C LYS A 49 15.50 11.40 1.64
N VAL A 50 14.53 11.59 0.73
CA VAL A 50 13.10 11.48 1.05
C VAL A 50 12.77 10.08 1.59
N VAL A 51 13.26 9.01 0.96
CA VAL A 51 12.96 7.64 1.37
C VAL A 51 13.43 7.36 2.80
N SER A 52 14.68 7.70 3.11
CA SER A 52 15.25 7.51 4.45
C SER A 52 14.59 8.42 5.50
N TRP A 53 14.19 9.64 5.12
CA TRP A 53 13.45 10.54 5.98
C TRP A 53 12.06 9.99 6.32
N VAL A 54 11.30 9.55 5.31
CA VAL A 54 9.96 8.99 5.50
C VAL A 54 10.03 7.74 6.38
N ARG A 55 10.96 6.82 6.11
CA ARG A 55 11.17 5.61 6.91
C ARG A 55 11.47 5.91 8.38
N ARG A 56 12.24 6.97 8.68
CA ARG A 56 12.46 7.41 10.08
C ARG A 56 11.19 7.94 10.75
N LYS A 57 10.26 8.51 9.99
CA LYS A 57 9.03 9.09 10.55
C LYS A 57 7.92 8.06 10.77
N ILE A 58 7.73 7.17 9.80
CA ILE A 58 6.70 6.13 9.86
C ILE A 58 7.18 4.84 10.53
N GLY A 59 8.50 4.67 10.68
CA GLY A 59 9.08 3.43 11.16
C GLY A 59 9.26 2.39 10.05
N PRO A 60 9.75 1.19 10.41
CA PRO A 60 10.04 0.13 9.45
C PRO A 60 8.82 -0.72 9.08
N ASP A 61 7.71 -0.60 9.81
CA ASP A 61 6.55 -1.49 9.72
C ASP A 61 5.28 -0.73 9.29
N ILE A 62 4.43 -1.36 8.48
CA ILE A 62 3.10 -0.86 8.12
C ILE A 62 2.06 -1.98 8.21
N ILE A 63 0.85 -1.66 8.69
CA ILE A 63 -0.24 -2.63 8.84
C ILE A 63 -1.38 -2.31 7.88
N VAL A 64 -1.68 -3.26 7.00
CA VAL A 64 -2.71 -3.13 5.96
C VAL A 64 -3.83 -4.13 6.25
N TRP A 65 -5.03 -3.65 6.52
CA TRP A 65 -6.17 -4.50 6.83
C TRP A 65 -7.47 -3.93 6.27
N ARG A 66 -8.42 -4.82 6.00
CA ARG A 66 -9.71 -4.47 5.40
C ARG A 66 -10.83 -4.93 6.32
N CYS A 67 -11.69 -4.01 6.75
CA CYS A 67 -12.98 -4.36 7.32
C CYS A 67 -14.01 -4.63 6.23
N ARG A 68 -14.73 -5.73 6.35
CA ARG A 68 -16.01 -5.96 5.68
C ARG A 68 -17.14 -5.27 6.45
N SER A 69 -18.33 -5.22 5.85
CA SER A 69 -19.52 -4.59 6.43
C SER A 69 -20.00 -5.27 7.72
N ASP A 70 -19.72 -6.56 7.86
CA ASP A 70 -19.98 -7.40 9.04
C ASP A 70 -18.93 -7.23 10.15
N GLY A 71 -17.97 -6.32 10.00
CA GLY A 71 -16.87 -6.11 10.94
C GLY A 71 -15.73 -7.14 10.83
N SER A 72 -15.88 -8.16 9.98
CA SER A 72 -14.83 -9.16 9.78
C SER A 72 -13.65 -8.61 8.98
N ARG A 73 -12.47 -9.22 9.18
CA ARG A 73 -11.27 -8.92 8.39
C ARG A 73 -11.36 -9.63 7.04
N GLY A 74 -11.19 -8.86 5.96
CA GLY A 74 -11.07 -9.36 4.60
C GLY A 74 -9.63 -9.31 4.10
N CYS A 75 -9.36 -9.98 2.99
CA CYS A 75 -8.08 -9.94 2.31
C CYS A 75 -7.70 -8.48 1.97
N ALA A 76 -6.50 -8.11 2.42
CA ALA A 76 -5.92 -6.77 2.35
C ALA A 76 -4.54 -6.81 1.68
N THR A 77 -4.32 -7.77 0.79
CA THR A 77 -3.10 -7.85 0.00
C THR A 77 -2.90 -6.56 -0.81
N PRO A 78 -1.72 -5.93 -0.75
CA PRO A 78 -1.44 -4.72 -1.49
C PRO A 78 -1.65 -4.92 -3.00
N CYS A 79 -2.22 -3.92 -3.66
CA CYS A 79 -2.28 -3.93 -5.12
C CYS A 79 -0.91 -3.73 -5.75
N VAL A 80 -0.74 -3.98 -7.05
CA VAL A 80 0.55 -3.89 -7.75
C VAL A 80 1.24 -2.54 -7.55
N LEU A 81 0.47 -1.43 -7.54
CA LEU A 81 1.04 -0.09 -7.36
C LEU A 81 1.43 0.18 -5.91
N CYS A 82 0.62 -0.25 -4.95
CA CYS A 82 0.95 -0.15 -3.53
C CYS A 82 2.16 -1.04 -3.21
N HIS A 83 2.24 -2.24 -3.78
CA HIS A 83 3.38 -3.16 -3.65
C HIS A 83 4.69 -2.51 -4.10
N ARG A 84 4.72 -1.92 -5.30
CA ARG A 84 5.90 -1.19 -5.81
C ARG A 84 6.31 -0.05 -4.89
N GLN A 85 5.34 0.73 -4.41
CA GLN A 85 5.64 1.86 -3.53
C GLN A 85 6.16 1.38 -2.18
N LEU A 86 5.54 0.36 -1.57
CA LEU A 86 5.99 -0.23 -0.31
C LEU A 86 7.41 -0.81 -0.41
N CYS A 87 7.73 -1.47 -1.53
CA CYS A 87 9.09 -1.93 -1.82
C CYS A 87 10.10 -0.77 -1.92
N LYS A 88 9.72 0.33 -2.59
CA LYS A 88 10.58 1.53 -2.71
C LYS A 88 10.99 2.11 -1.35
N PHE A 89 10.11 2.03 -0.35
CA PHE A 89 10.41 2.51 1.00
C PHE A 89 11.04 1.46 1.92
N ASP A 90 11.29 0.24 1.42
CA ASP A 90 11.86 -0.88 2.17
C ASP A 90 11.11 -1.15 3.49
N LEU A 91 9.77 -1.18 3.40
CA LEU A 91 8.89 -1.37 4.56
C LEU A 91 8.50 -2.84 4.74
N ARG A 92 8.48 -3.29 6.00
CA ARG A 92 7.86 -4.54 6.40
C ARG A 92 6.34 -4.35 6.45
N VAL A 93 5.62 -5.23 5.78
CA VAL A 93 4.17 -5.17 5.63
C VAL A 93 3.53 -6.29 6.44
N HIS A 94 2.55 -5.90 7.25
CA HIS A 94 1.67 -6.83 7.96
C HIS A 94 0.29 -6.71 7.32
N CYS A 95 -0.14 -7.73 6.57
CA CYS A 95 -1.43 -7.68 5.91
C CYS A 95 -2.30 -8.91 6.19
N SER A 96 -3.60 -8.68 6.34
CA SER A 96 -4.57 -9.77 6.51
C SER A 96 -4.80 -10.45 5.16
N LEU A 97 -4.55 -11.76 5.09
CA LEU A 97 -4.82 -12.57 3.89
C LEU A 97 -6.27 -13.08 3.89
N ASN A 98 -6.79 -13.39 5.07
CA ASN A 98 -8.19 -13.75 5.31
C ASN A 98 -8.56 -13.39 6.77
N SER A 99 -9.74 -13.82 7.25
CA SER A 99 -10.23 -13.49 8.59
C SER A 99 -9.33 -14.00 9.73
N GLN A 100 -8.49 -15.00 9.48
CA GLN A 100 -7.65 -15.66 10.48
C GLN A 100 -6.14 -15.58 10.18
N GLN A 101 -5.76 -15.32 8.93
CA GLN A 101 -4.38 -15.38 8.46
C GLN A 101 -3.79 -13.99 8.21
N TRP A 102 -2.55 -13.84 8.64
CA TRP A 102 -1.73 -12.65 8.47
C TRP A 102 -0.43 -13.00 7.77
N PHE A 103 -0.04 -12.16 6.81
CA PHE A 103 1.33 -12.10 6.31
C PHE A 103 2.10 -11.04 7.09
N SER A 104 3.35 -11.32 7.44
CA SER A 104 4.24 -10.39 8.16
C SER A 104 5.67 -10.49 7.64
N GLY A 105 6.01 -9.65 6.67
CA GLY A 105 7.30 -9.74 5.98
C GLY A 105 7.54 -8.57 5.04
N ARG A 106 8.65 -8.59 4.33
CA ARG A 106 8.87 -7.68 3.22
C ARG A 106 8.17 -8.23 2.00
N LEU A 107 7.68 -7.34 1.16
CA LEU A 107 7.03 -7.72 -0.09
C LEU A 107 7.99 -8.28 -1.15
N THR A 108 9.30 -8.26 -0.86
CA THR A 108 10.37 -8.90 -1.63
C THR A 108 10.68 -10.31 -1.15
N ASP A 109 10.12 -10.75 -0.03
CA ASP A 109 10.36 -12.09 0.51
C ASP A 109 9.65 -13.14 -0.37
N GLY A 110 10.22 -14.34 -0.49
CA GLY A 110 9.69 -15.40 -1.35
C GLY A 110 8.27 -15.85 -0.97
N ASP A 111 7.92 -15.70 0.31
CA ASP A 111 6.61 -16.06 0.87
C ASP A 111 5.60 -14.90 0.80
N ALA A 112 5.97 -13.78 0.15
CA ALA A 112 5.10 -12.63 0.05
C ALA A 112 3.86 -12.95 -0.81
N PRO A 113 2.65 -12.54 -0.37
CA PRO A 113 1.46 -12.73 -1.17
C PRO A 113 1.60 -11.99 -2.50
N PRO A 114 1.22 -12.62 -3.63
CA PRO A 114 1.36 -11.99 -4.93
C PRO A 114 0.49 -10.73 -4.99
N PRO A 115 0.97 -9.64 -5.62
CA PRO A 115 0.19 -8.43 -5.73
C PRO A 115 -1.06 -8.70 -6.56
N VAL A 116 -2.23 -8.34 -6.02
CA VAL A 116 -3.51 -8.57 -6.69
C VAL A 116 -3.92 -7.30 -7.42
N LEU A 117 -4.26 -7.42 -8.71
CA LEU A 117 -4.89 -6.32 -9.44
C LEU A 117 -6.26 -6.03 -8.83
N THR A 118 -6.45 -4.82 -8.31
CA THR A 118 -7.79 -4.38 -7.89
C THR A 118 -8.74 -4.39 -9.09
N SER A 119 -10.04 -4.54 -8.84
CA SER A 119 -11.09 -4.48 -9.87
C SER A 119 -11.02 -3.17 -10.68
N GLY A 120 -10.54 -2.08 -10.07
CA GLY A 120 -10.26 -0.82 -10.75
C GLY A 120 -9.08 -0.91 -11.72
N GLN A 121 -7.96 -1.54 -11.33
CA GLN A 121 -6.82 -1.70 -12.24
C GLN A 121 -7.15 -2.68 -13.37
N ARG A 122 -7.92 -3.73 -13.07
CA ARG A 122 -8.37 -4.69 -14.07
C ARG A 122 -9.18 -4.02 -15.19
N ARG A 123 -10.09 -3.10 -14.84
CA ARG A 123 -10.84 -2.29 -15.82
C ARG A 123 -9.93 -1.38 -16.66
N GLN A 124 -8.96 -0.72 -16.02
CA GLN A 124 -8.02 0.16 -16.72
C GLN A 124 -7.10 -0.63 -17.67
N TRP A 125 -6.71 -1.85 -17.28
CA TRP A 125 -5.93 -2.77 -18.13
C TRP A 125 -6.75 -3.34 -19.29
N GLN A 126 -8.03 -3.64 -19.08
CA GLN A 126 -8.96 -4.07 -20.14
C GLN A 126 -9.16 -2.95 -21.17
N ALA A 127 -9.43 -1.73 -20.73
CA ALA A 127 -9.57 -0.57 -21.61
C ALA A 127 -8.30 -0.30 -22.44
N PHE A 128 -7.11 -0.48 -21.85
CA PHE A 128 -5.85 -0.35 -22.59
C PHE A 128 -5.67 -1.46 -23.63
N ARG A 129 -6.03 -2.72 -23.32
CA ARG A 129 -5.97 -3.84 -24.28
C ARG A 129 -6.92 -3.63 -25.46
N GLU A 130 -8.12 -3.13 -25.21
CA GLU A 130 -9.10 -2.81 -26.25
C GLU A 130 -8.57 -1.72 -27.18
N HIS A 131 -7.97 -0.65 -26.62
CA HIS A 131 -7.35 0.41 -27.43
C HIS A 131 -6.15 -0.09 -28.24
N ALA A 132 -5.28 -0.91 -27.66
CA ALA A 132 -4.14 -1.50 -28.36
C ALA A 132 -4.56 -2.45 -29.49
N ALA A 133 -5.69 -3.16 -29.35
CA ALA A 133 -6.25 -3.99 -30.41
C ALA A 133 -6.89 -3.20 -31.56
N THR A 134 -7.21 -1.91 -31.34
CA THR A 134 -7.74 -1.01 -32.37
C THR A 134 -6.68 -0.21 -33.12
N LEU A 135 -5.40 -0.30 -32.72
CA LEU A 135 -4.32 0.36 -33.46
C LEU A 135 -3.98 -0.47 -34.70
N PRO A 136 -3.95 0.13 -35.90
CA PRO A 136 -3.51 -0.58 -37.09
C PRO A 136 -2.04 -0.98 -36.92
N VAL A 137 -1.74 -2.24 -37.19
CA VAL A 137 -0.37 -2.74 -37.26
C VAL A 137 0.28 -2.09 -38.48
N THR A 138 0.99 -0.99 -38.26
CA THR A 138 1.85 -0.40 -39.30
C THR A 138 3.09 -1.27 -39.44
N ASN A 139 3.18 -1.99 -40.55
CA ASN A 139 4.41 -2.64 -41.03
C ASN A 139 5.40 -1.58 -41.52
#